data_AF-G0JTT3-F1
#
_entry.id   AF-G0JTT3-F1
#
_cell.length_a   1.000
_cell.length_b   1.000
_cell.length_c   1.000
_cell.angle_alpha   90.00
_cell.angle_beta   90.00
_cell.angle_gamma   90.00
#
_symmetry.space_group_name_H-M   'P 1'
#
loop_
_entity.id
_entity.type
_entity.pdbx_description
1 polymer ?
#
loop_
_entity_poly.entity_id
_entity_poly.type
_entity_poly.pdbx_seq_one_letter_code
_entity_poly.pdbx_strand_id
1 'polypeptide(L)'
;MGFNALFVITPAWTHQADFHGAPISCIAAASRQYGVPKRDIIALMQNEGAAPGIAAHDSNGTTDLGPMQVNTCHLPLLRRFGYTYQTLKYNACANVMAGTWVFAQCLAQTGNLLNAAACYNAGVGAMPIAWQNGYVARFAAHLGLQIPDSPIPQEEAIPAGLVVLKGRGN
;
A
#
# COMPACT_ATOMS: atom_id res chain seq x y z
N MET A 1 -54.27 -26.17 -20.19
CA MET A 1 -52.90 -26.71 -20.20
C MET A 1 -51.98 -25.56 -19.84
N GLY A 2 -51.47 -25.55 -18.61
CA GLY A 2 -50.68 -24.45 -18.05
C GLY A 2 -49.19 -24.73 -18.18
N PHE A 3 -48.42 -23.68 -18.49
CA PHE A 3 -46.97 -23.67 -18.34
C PHE A 3 -46.63 -22.60 -17.31
N ASN A 4 -46.20 -23.04 -16.12
CA ASN A 4 -45.55 -22.19 -15.12
C ASN A 4 -44.08 -22.05 -15.53
N ALA A 5 -43.67 -20.86 -15.95
CA ALA A 5 -42.26 -20.55 -16.16
C ALA A 5 -41.63 -20.25 -14.79
N LEU A 6 -40.91 -21.23 -14.23
CA LEU A 6 -40.01 -21.00 -13.09
C LEU A 6 -38.81 -20.20 -13.59
N PHE A 7 -38.77 -18.90 -13.29
CA PHE A 7 -37.55 -18.11 -13.40
C PHE A 7 -36.56 -18.60 -12.33
N VAL A 8 -35.51 -19.30 -12.75
CA VAL A 8 -34.36 -19.57 -11.91
C VAL A 8 -33.55 -18.27 -11.81
N ILE A 9 -33.67 -17.58 -10.67
CA ILE A 9 -32.80 -16.45 -10.34
C ILE A 9 -31.43 -17.05 -10.01
N THR A 10 -30.49 -17.02 -10.94
CA THR A 10 -29.10 -17.32 -10.62
C THR A 10 -28.56 -16.23 -9.68
N PRO A 11 -27.85 -16.56 -8.60
CA PRO A 11 -27.26 -15.53 -7.76
C PRO A 11 -26.24 -14.76 -8.60
N ALA A 12 -26.42 -13.45 -8.69
CA ALA A 12 -25.44 -12.56 -9.27
C ALA A 12 -24.10 -12.81 -8.58
N TRP A 13 -23.07 -13.09 -9.36
CA TRP A 13 -21.69 -13.20 -8.90
C TRP A 13 -21.39 -12.05 -7.93
N THR A 14 -21.17 -12.36 -6.65
CA THR A 14 -20.69 -11.38 -5.69
C THR A 14 -19.28 -11.02 -6.11
N HIS A 15 -19.10 -9.94 -6.87
CA HIS A 15 -17.77 -9.37 -7.08
C HIS A 15 -17.23 -9.03 -5.69
N GLN A 16 -16.23 -9.79 -5.23
CA GLN A 16 -15.56 -9.48 -3.98
C GLN A 16 -14.95 -8.09 -4.16
N ALA A 17 -15.29 -7.13 -3.31
CA ALA A 17 -14.68 -5.81 -3.40
C ALA A 17 -13.15 -5.95 -3.35
N ASP A 18 -12.48 -5.37 -4.34
CA ASP A 18 -11.03 -5.33 -4.46
C ASP A 18 -10.54 -3.89 -4.67
N PHE A 19 -9.26 -3.68 -4.40
CA PHE A 19 -8.56 -2.45 -4.68
C PHE A 19 -7.25 -2.80 -5.37
N HIS A 20 -7.05 -2.29 -6.59
CA HIS A 20 -5.88 -2.63 -7.42
C HIS A 20 -5.69 -4.15 -7.58
N GLY A 21 -6.78 -4.92 -7.72
CA GLY A 21 -6.74 -6.38 -7.85
C GLY A 21 -6.45 -7.14 -6.56
N ALA A 22 -6.33 -6.45 -5.41
CA ALA A 22 -6.23 -7.08 -4.10
C ALA A 22 -7.59 -7.06 -3.39
N PRO A 23 -8.13 -8.21 -2.94
CA PRO A 23 -9.34 -8.23 -2.14
C PRO A 23 -9.22 -7.34 -0.91
N ILE A 24 -10.26 -6.56 -0.59
CA ILE A 24 -10.28 -5.67 0.58
C ILE A 24 -10.05 -6.44 1.89
N SER A 25 -10.43 -7.72 1.94
CA SER A 25 -10.16 -8.62 3.07
C SER A 25 -8.66 -8.79 3.34
N CYS A 26 -7.82 -8.75 2.31
CA CYS A 26 -6.36 -8.88 2.42
C CYS A 26 -5.74 -7.60 2.96
N ILE A 27 -6.21 -6.42 2.51
CA ILE A 27 -5.84 -5.12 3.10
C ILE A 27 -6.25 -5.08 4.58
N ALA A 28 -7.47 -5.54 4.90
CA ALA A 28 -7.94 -5.59 6.27
C ALA A 28 -7.14 -6.57 7.15
N ALA A 29 -6.71 -7.71 6.60
CA ALA A 29 -5.86 -8.66 7.30
C ALA A 29 -4.47 -8.09 7.58
N ALA A 30 -3.82 -7.50 6.58
CA ALA A 30 -2.51 -6.87 6.73
C ALA A 30 -2.54 -5.72 7.73
N SER A 31 -3.60 -4.90 7.69
CA SER A 31 -3.83 -3.83 8.65
C SER A 31 -3.87 -4.34 10.10
N ARG A 32 -4.64 -5.41 10.36
CA ARG A 32 -4.70 -6.02 11.70
C ARG A 32 -3.38 -6.65 12.12
N GLN A 33 -2.69 -7.31 11.19
CA GLN A 33 -1.45 -8.03 11.47
C GLN A 33 -0.31 -7.09 11.88
N TYR A 34 -0.19 -5.95 11.20
CA TYR A 34 0.98 -5.06 11.34
C TYR A 34 0.65 -3.72 12.01
N GLY A 35 -0.60 -3.51 12.44
CA GLY A 35 -1.02 -2.26 13.09
C GLY A 35 -1.00 -1.04 12.17
N VAL A 36 -0.91 -1.23 10.85
CA VAL A 36 -0.97 -0.15 9.86
C VAL A 36 -2.43 0.13 9.52
N PRO A 37 -2.95 1.36 9.66
CA PRO A 37 -4.33 1.68 9.29
C PRO A 37 -4.62 1.38 7.82
N LYS A 38 -5.78 0.78 7.53
CA LYS A 38 -6.18 0.40 6.15
C LYS A 38 -6.04 1.53 5.15
N ARG A 39 -6.38 2.75 5.56
CA ARG A 39 -6.30 3.95 4.70
C ARG A 39 -4.86 4.26 4.26
N ASP A 40 -3.87 3.99 5.13
CA ASP A 40 -2.46 4.27 4.85
C ASP A 40 -1.93 3.21 3.85
N ILE A 41 -2.39 1.96 3.99
CA ILE A 41 -2.13 0.88 3.01
C ILE A 41 -2.76 1.23 1.64
N ILE A 42 -4.01 1.71 1.63
CA ILE A 42 -4.69 2.14 0.41
C ILE A 42 -3.95 3.31 -0.23
N ALA A 43 -3.49 4.30 0.54
CA ALA A 43 -2.71 5.42 0.03
C ALA A 43 -1.37 5.00 -0.57
N LEU A 44 -0.68 3.99 0.01
CA LEU A 44 0.49 3.38 -0.62
C LEU A 44 0.12 2.74 -1.95
N MET A 45 -0.89 1.88 -1.98
CA MET A 45 -1.33 1.20 -3.21
C MET A 45 -1.76 2.19 -4.31
N GLN A 46 -2.41 3.30 -3.94
CA GLN A 46 -2.72 4.39 -4.87
C GLN A 46 -1.45 5.03 -5.45
N ASN A 47 -0.46 5.29 -4.60
CA ASN A 47 0.79 5.92 -5.02
C ASN A 47 1.63 5.00 -5.92
N GLU A 48 1.55 3.68 -5.71
CA GLU A 48 2.21 2.67 -6.54
C GLU A 48 1.49 2.41 -7.87
N GLY A 49 0.16 2.54 -7.92
CA GLY A 49 -0.59 2.49 -9.18
C GLY A 49 -0.60 1.12 -9.89
N ALA A 50 -0.06 0.07 -9.26
CA ALA A 50 0.17 -1.22 -9.90
C ALA A 50 -0.91 -2.26 -9.58
N ALA A 51 -0.83 -3.42 -10.23
CA ALA A 51 -1.76 -4.54 -10.08
C ALA A 51 -1.01 -5.90 -10.04
N PRO A 52 -1.67 -7.01 -9.66
CA PRO A 52 -1.08 -8.34 -9.74
C PRO A 52 -0.57 -8.66 -11.15
N GLY A 53 0.60 -9.27 -11.22
CA GLY A 53 1.29 -9.61 -12.47
C GLY A 53 2.23 -8.52 -13.00
N ILE A 54 2.19 -7.30 -12.46
CA ILE A 54 3.12 -6.24 -12.81
C ILE A 54 4.49 -6.49 -12.15
N ALA A 55 5.54 -6.25 -12.93
CA ALA A 55 6.93 -6.23 -12.49
C ALA A 55 7.65 -5.06 -13.18
N ALA A 56 8.13 -4.09 -12.41
CA ALA A 56 8.89 -2.95 -12.92
C ALA A 56 10.37 -3.14 -12.59
N HIS A 57 11.24 -3.10 -13.60
CA HIS A 57 12.67 -3.36 -13.43
C HIS A 57 13.43 -2.05 -13.16
N ASP A 58 14.25 -2.05 -12.12
CA ASP A 58 15.07 -0.92 -11.73
C ASP A 58 16.45 -0.97 -12.38
N SER A 59 17.07 0.20 -12.55
CA SER A 59 18.43 0.32 -13.12
C SER A 59 19.51 -0.33 -12.25
N ASN A 60 19.27 -0.51 -10.96
CA ASN A 60 20.17 -1.17 -10.01
C ASN A 60 20.03 -2.72 -10.01
N GLY A 61 19.16 -3.27 -10.87
CA GLY A 61 18.92 -4.71 -11.00
C GLY A 61 17.84 -5.27 -10.06
N THR A 62 17.19 -4.44 -9.23
CA THR A 62 16.01 -4.85 -8.47
C THR A 62 14.74 -4.79 -9.32
N THR A 63 13.63 -5.24 -8.75
CA THR A 63 12.34 -5.24 -9.44
C THR A 63 11.23 -5.03 -8.43
N ASP A 64 10.31 -4.14 -8.73
CA ASP A 64 9.11 -3.88 -7.95
C ASP A 64 7.96 -4.78 -8.42
N LEU A 65 7.32 -5.48 -7.48
CA LEU A 65 6.38 -6.56 -7.78
C LEU A 65 4.96 -6.25 -7.30
N GLY A 66 3.98 -6.55 -8.15
CA GLY A 66 2.57 -6.62 -7.76
C GLY A 66 1.96 -5.28 -7.30
N PRO A 67 0.79 -5.31 -6.64
CA PRO A 67 -0.01 -4.10 -6.38
C PRO A 67 0.61 -3.08 -5.41
N MET A 68 1.45 -3.53 -4.46
CA MET A 68 2.23 -2.64 -3.58
C MET A 68 3.67 -2.43 -4.06
N GLN A 69 4.01 -2.90 -5.28
CA GLN A 69 5.34 -2.72 -5.87
C GLN A 69 6.47 -3.12 -4.92
N VAL A 70 6.33 -4.26 -4.23
CA VAL A 70 7.31 -4.74 -3.24
C VAL A 70 8.61 -5.08 -3.97
N ASN A 71 9.68 -4.35 -3.63
CA ASN A 71 10.98 -4.50 -4.26
C ASN A 71 11.65 -5.85 -3.92
N THR A 72 12.32 -6.46 -4.90
CA THR A 72 13.05 -7.72 -4.75
C THR A 72 14.21 -7.65 -3.76
N CYS A 73 14.69 -6.47 -3.35
CA CYS A 73 15.70 -6.31 -2.30
C CYS A 73 15.26 -6.94 -0.96
N HIS A 74 13.94 -7.05 -0.71
CA HIS A 74 13.40 -7.68 0.49
C HIS A 74 13.28 -9.22 0.38
N LEU A 75 13.39 -9.81 -0.82
CA LEU A 75 13.24 -11.25 -1.02
C LEU A 75 14.18 -12.11 -0.16
N PRO A 76 15.47 -11.79 0.04
CA PRO A 76 16.34 -12.62 0.88
C PRO A 76 15.78 -12.85 2.30
N LEU A 77 15.09 -11.85 2.85
CA LEU A 77 14.43 -11.95 4.15
C LEU A 77 13.03 -12.55 4.03
N LEU A 78 12.22 -12.06 3.09
CA LEU A 78 10.83 -12.50 2.91
C LEU A 78 10.72 -13.99 2.53
N ARG A 79 11.74 -14.56 1.87
CA ARG A 79 11.81 -16.01 1.59
C ARG A 79 11.78 -16.88 2.84
N ARG A 80 12.27 -16.38 3.98
CA ARG A 80 12.21 -17.09 5.26
C ARG A 80 10.78 -17.26 5.77
N PHE A 81 9.86 -16.42 5.28
CA PHE A 81 8.43 -16.46 5.59
C PHE A 81 7.59 -17.06 4.46
N GLY A 82 8.22 -17.72 3.48
CA GLY A 82 7.53 -18.41 2.38
C GLY A 82 7.19 -17.52 1.17
N TYR A 83 7.58 -16.24 1.17
CA TYR A 83 7.40 -15.39 -0.01
C TYR A 83 8.45 -15.67 -1.07
N THR A 84 8.01 -15.78 -2.31
CA THR A 84 8.84 -15.91 -3.52
C THR A 84 8.56 -14.75 -4.47
N TYR A 85 9.41 -14.59 -5.48
CA TYR A 85 9.17 -13.65 -6.58
C TYR A 85 7.77 -13.86 -7.19
N GLN A 86 7.41 -15.10 -7.49
CA GLN A 86 6.13 -15.45 -8.12
C GLN A 86 4.94 -15.11 -7.21
N THR A 87 5.03 -15.42 -5.91
CA THR A 87 3.94 -15.10 -4.98
C THR A 87 3.80 -13.59 -4.80
N LEU A 88 4.90 -12.83 -4.70
CA LEU A 88 4.81 -11.37 -4.58
C LEU A 88 4.29 -10.72 -5.87
N LYS A 89 4.62 -11.28 -7.04
CA LYS A 89 4.15 -10.75 -8.32
C LYS A 89 2.67 -11.03 -8.56
N TYR A 90 2.22 -12.27 -8.37
CA TYR A 90 0.88 -12.71 -8.83
C TYR A 90 -0.16 -12.88 -7.72
N ASN A 91 0.24 -13.12 -6.46
CA ASN A 91 -0.70 -13.25 -5.37
C ASN A 91 -0.87 -11.90 -4.66
N ALA A 92 -1.98 -11.22 -4.97
CA ALA A 92 -2.27 -9.88 -4.44
C ALA A 92 -2.29 -9.83 -2.90
N CYS A 93 -2.82 -10.86 -2.24
CA CYS A 93 -2.88 -10.91 -0.78
C CYS A 93 -1.50 -11.09 -0.15
N ALA A 94 -0.68 -11.97 -0.73
CA ALA A 94 0.71 -12.13 -0.30
C ALA A 94 1.50 -10.83 -0.49
N ASN A 95 1.30 -10.15 -1.63
CA ASN A 95 1.93 -8.87 -1.91
C ASN A 95 1.52 -7.79 -0.90
N VAL A 96 0.21 -7.65 -0.63
CA VAL A 96 -0.30 -6.67 0.34
C VAL A 96 0.23 -6.93 1.75
N MET A 97 0.30 -8.19 2.17
CA MET A 97 0.89 -8.56 3.46
C MET A 97 2.38 -8.18 3.52
N ALA A 98 3.16 -8.52 2.49
CA ALA A 98 4.58 -8.21 2.44
C ALA A 98 4.85 -6.70 2.37
N GLY A 99 4.14 -5.96 1.53
CA GLY A 99 4.27 -4.51 1.41
C GLY A 99 3.89 -3.79 2.70
N THR A 100 2.80 -4.21 3.35
CA THR A 100 2.41 -3.66 4.65
C THR A 100 3.46 -3.94 5.72
N TRP A 101 4.07 -5.12 5.72
CA TRP A 101 5.18 -5.44 6.61
C TRP A 101 6.38 -4.51 6.38
N VAL A 102 6.80 -4.30 5.12
CA VAL A 102 7.90 -3.37 4.79
C VAL A 102 7.59 -1.96 5.30
N PHE A 103 6.36 -1.48 5.07
CA PHE A 103 5.93 -0.18 5.57
C PHE A 103 5.93 -0.09 7.10
N ALA A 104 5.49 -1.15 7.79
CA ALA A 104 5.52 -1.21 9.25
C ALA A 104 6.95 -1.13 9.80
N GLN A 105 7.93 -1.73 9.12
CA GLN A 105 9.34 -1.59 9.48
C GLN A 105 9.82 -0.14 9.33
N CYS A 106 9.44 0.54 8.25
CA CYS A 106 9.73 1.95 8.05
C CYS A 106 9.06 2.84 9.09
N LEU A 107 7.81 2.56 9.47
CA LEU A 107 7.12 3.24 10.58
C LEU A 107 7.86 3.05 11.90
N ALA A 108 8.28 1.82 12.22
CA ALA A 108 9.03 1.54 13.44
C ALA A 108 10.38 2.26 13.49
N GLN A 109 11.05 2.42 12.34
CA GLN A 109 12.33 3.13 12.25
C GLN A 109 12.19 4.65 12.33
N THR A 110 11.12 5.20 11.75
CA THR A 110 11.00 6.66 11.55
C THR A 110 10.06 7.34 12.54
N GLY A 111 9.11 6.61 13.12
CA GLY A 111 8.09 7.16 14.03
C GLY A 111 7.13 8.17 13.38
N ASN A 112 7.23 8.42 12.08
CA ASN A 112 6.48 9.44 11.36
C ASN A 112 5.95 8.88 10.04
N LEU A 113 4.67 9.07 9.76
CA LEU A 113 3.96 8.51 8.63
C LEU A 113 4.55 8.94 7.27
N LEU A 114 4.91 10.21 7.13
CA LEU A 114 5.47 10.75 5.88
C LEU A 114 6.91 10.27 5.68
N ASN A 115 7.71 10.21 6.75
CA ASN A 115 9.05 9.63 6.69
C ASN A 115 9.00 8.12 6.44
N ALA A 116 7.99 7.42 6.94
CA ALA A 116 7.79 6.01 6.64
C ALA A 116 7.46 5.80 5.15
N ALA A 117 6.67 6.68 4.53
CA ALA A 117 6.43 6.66 3.09
C ALA A 117 7.71 6.95 2.29
N ALA A 118 8.52 7.91 2.75
CA ALA A 118 9.82 8.19 2.14
C ALA A 118 10.78 6.99 2.25
N CYS A 119 10.82 6.34 3.41
CA CYS A 119 11.58 5.11 3.66
C CYS A 119 11.07 3.94 2.81
N TYR A 120 9.76 3.81 2.62
CA TYR A 120 9.16 2.77 1.79
C TYR A 120 9.59 2.91 0.32
N ASN A 121 9.57 4.13 -0.21
CA ASN A 121 9.93 4.40 -1.60
C ASN A 121 11.43 4.31 -1.89
N ALA A 122 12.27 4.88 -1.02
CA ALA A 122 13.69 5.07 -1.31
C ALA A 122 14.64 4.35 -0.34
N GLY A 123 14.11 3.73 0.72
CA GLY A 123 14.90 3.21 1.83
C GLY A 123 15.34 4.29 2.81
N VAL A 124 15.65 3.88 4.05
CA VAL A 124 16.02 4.79 5.15
C VAL A 124 17.24 5.68 4.83
N GLY A 125 18.19 5.18 4.05
CA GLY A 125 19.39 5.93 3.66
C GLY A 125 19.19 6.94 2.54
N ALA A 126 18.04 6.95 1.87
CA ALA A 126 17.79 7.80 0.71
C ALA A 126 16.40 8.47 0.71
N MET A 127 15.77 8.58 1.88
CA MET A 127 14.48 9.26 2.05
C MET A 127 14.39 10.65 1.37
N PRO A 128 15.44 11.51 1.34
CA PRO A 128 15.37 12.78 0.62
C PRO A 128 14.97 12.67 -0.85
N ILE A 129 15.28 11.56 -1.52
CA ILE A 129 14.89 11.32 -2.92
C ILE A 129 13.36 11.25 -3.06
N ALA A 130 12.68 10.56 -2.14
CA ALA A 130 11.23 10.41 -2.14
C ALA A 130 10.49 11.74 -1.87
N TRP A 131 11.14 12.65 -1.14
CA TRP A 131 10.64 14.02 -0.97
C TRP A 131 10.84 14.84 -2.25
N GLN A 132 12.03 14.79 -2.83
CA GLN A 132 12.40 15.56 -4.03
C GLN A 132 11.60 15.13 -5.28
N ASN A 133 11.32 13.83 -5.42
CA ASN A 133 10.57 13.29 -6.57
C ASN A 133 9.04 13.34 -6.39
N GLY A 134 8.56 13.93 -5.29
CA GLY A 134 7.14 14.12 -4.98
C GLY A 134 6.39 12.86 -4.54
N TYR A 135 7.05 11.73 -4.29
CA TYR A 135 6.40 10.51 -3.79
C TYR A 135 5.64 10.78 -2.49
N VAL A 136 6.29 11.44 -1.53
CA VAL A 136 5.67 11.76 -0.24
C VAL A 136 4.48 12.72 -0.39
N ALA A 137 4.59 13.70 -1.28
CA ALA A 137 3.52 14.65 -1.55
C ALA A 137 2.26 13.96 -2.12
N ARG A 138 2.44 13.04 -3.08
CA ARG A 138 1.34 12.24 -3.64
C ARG A 138 0.71 11.32 -2.58
N PHE A 139 1.54 10.62 -1.80
CA PHE A 139 1.07 9.79 -0.70
C PHE A 139 0.22 10.58 0.31
N ALA A 140 0.67 11.77 0.71
CA ALA A 140 -0.08 12.62 1.61
C ALA A 140 -1.39 13.16 1.01
N ALA A 141 -1.39 13.47 -0.29
CA ALA A 141 -2.60 13.88 -1.00
C ALA A 141 -3.66 12.76 -1.01
N HIS A 142 -3.26 11.49 -1.14
CA HIS A 142 -4.15 10.34 -1.01
C HIS A 142 -4.80 10.23 0.37
N LEU A 143 -4.15 10.77 1.41
CA LEU A 143 -4.67 10.85 2.77
C LEU A 143 -5.44 12.15 3.07
N GLY A 144 -5.51 13.09 2.12
CA GLY A 144 -6.08 14.41 2.33
C GLY A 144 -5.25 15.30 3.26
N LEU A 145 -3.96 14.99 3.43
CA LEU A 145 -3.03 15.78 4.24
C LEU A 145 -2.47 16.92 3.40
N GLN A 146 -2.47 18.13 3.96
CA GLN A 146 -1.71 19.25 3.41
C GLN A 146 -0.32 19.22 4.03
N ILE A 147 0.72 19.10 3.19
CA ILE A 147 2.10 19.22 3.64
C ILE A 147 2.58 20.65 3.33
N PRO A 148 3.22 21.36 4.28
CA PRO A 148 3.89 22.61 3.99
C PRO A 148 5.03 22.40 2.98
N ASP A 149 5.28 23.38 2.10
CA ASP A 149 6.14 23.28 0.91
C ASP A 149 7.64 22.98 1.17
N SER A 150 8.06 22.65 2.40
CA SER A 150 9.47 22.48 2.76
C SER A 150 9.88 21.03 3.10
N PRO A 151 10.94 20.51 2.46
CA PRO A 151 11.55 19.21 2.78
C PRO A 151 12.51 19.36 3.97
N ILE A 152 11.97 19.56 5.18
CA ILE A 152 12.73 19.70 6.43
C ILE A 152 12.17 18.69 7.43
N PRO A 153 12.97 18.14 8.39
CA PRO A 153 12.49 17.16 9.35
C PRO A 153 11.19 17.66 9.96
N GLN A 154 10.13 16.88 9.84
CA GLN A 154 8.87 17.17 10.49
C GLN A 154 9.15 17.13 12.00
N GLU A 155 9.40 18.31 12.61
CA GLU A 155 9.75 18.46 14.03
C GLU A 155 8.65 17.87 14.94
N GLU A 156 7.43 17.76 14.41
CA GLU A 156 6.32 17.07 15.03
C GLU A 156 6.02 15.76 14.27
N ALA A 157 5.96 14.65 15.00
CA ALA A 157 5.68 13.35 14.43
C ALA A 157 4.22 13.26 13.96
N ILE A 158 4.00 12.99 12.67
CA ILE A 158 2.68 12.65 12.14
C ILE A 158 2.45 11.15 12.39
N PRO A 159 1.52 10.75 13.28
CA PRO A 159 1.27 9.34 13.53
C PRO A 159 0.55 8.68 12.34
N ALA A 160 0.76 7.38 12.18
CA ALA A 160 -0.08 6.58 11.28
C ALA A 160 -1.56 6.71 11.68
N GLY A 161 -2.45 6.79 10.69
CA GLY A 161 -3.89 6.91 10.97
C GLY A 161 -4.41 8.31 11.27
N LEU A 162 -3.60 9.37 11.20
CA LEU A 162 -4.04 10.78 11.40
C LEU A 162 -5.18 11.21 10.47
N VAL A 163 -6.42 11.28 10.95
CA VAL A 163 -7.56 11.81 10.18
C VAL A 163 -7.59 13.33 10.29
N VAL A 164 -7.42 14.04 9.17
CA VAL A 164 -7.74 15.47 9.11
C VAL A 164 -9.26 15.60 9.03
N LEU A 165 -9.88 15.95 10.14
CA LEU A 165 -11.28 16.37 10.14
C LEU A 165 -11.34 17.68 9.35
N LYS A 166 -11.89 17.65 8.13
CA LYS A 166 -12.18 18.86 7.37
C LYS A 166 -13.02 19.76 8.28
N GLY A 167 -12.45 20.87 8.72
CA GLY A 167 -13.13 21.81 9.61
C GLY A 167 -14.50 22.16 9.01
N ARG A 168 -15.55 22.11 9.83
CA ARG A 168 -16.79 22.80 9.51
C ARG A 168 -16.40 24.26 9.32
N GLY A 169 -16.42 24.73 8.07
CA GLY A 169 -16.33 26.15 7.80
C GLY A 169 -17.43 26.86 8.58
N ASN A 170 -17.07 28.00 9.19
CA ASN A 170 -18.02 28.96 9.74
C ASN A 170 -19.10 29.30 8.72
#